data_AF-A0A9P9U2Q5-F1
#
_entry.id   AF-A0A9P9U2Q5-F1
#
_cell.length_a   1.000
_cell.length_b   1.000
_cell.length_c   1.000
_cell.angle_alpha   90.00
_cell.angle_beta   90.00
_cell.angle_gamma   90.00
#
_symmetry.space_group_name_H-M   'P 1'
#
loop_
_entity.id
_entity.type
_entity.pdbx_description
1 polymer ?
#
loop_
_entity_poly.entity_id
_entity_poly.type
_entity_poly.pdbx_seq_one_letter_code
_entity_poly.pdbx_strand_id
1 'polypeptide(L)'
;MAHTRAQTAAQRALPSPASNYQGNRPQGNRLRPTTPSETPTPQEQPAPVQSRGRKRKHPTGHTLEGDPDLDAKRQRTSPPCPTEDAFGEPAIGSGAHKHTDPVAFWVKEERWPEEQDWPEETSETDFTIECLLARKKSSSNLSRKRSNSATSTAPSHQNSREEKSAPYRDQRYETLLEVKGSYMTKASLGLASASQALCRSLLEETQPVPGDTLFGDDVFETTCEKIRKKNEARIIQDISRLIVPSAESLATFGAKHLDILTESVNEGWNNSFPFTSTRPQPDYSVGFKRDAFDNNQKAKLSPFIGNFIRGDQSLFMATYYMYFPFLTCEVKCGAAALDIADRQNAHSMTLAVRGIVQLFRAVKREDEVNRKILAFSVSHDHTSVRIYGHYPVIAGEDIKYYRHPIHKFDFTALDGQDKWTAYRFTKNVYDIWMPKHFENICSAINELPSELDFNVPPLSETTGLSQDLGNLMQSDASCASLPDERSSQSSNAGQQAVTPGTSFSEPKRRKG
;
A
#
# COMPACT_ATOMS: atom_id res chain seq x y z
N MET A 1 -45.36 -17.75 -47.63
CA MET A 1 -46.32 -17.22 -48.62
C MET A 1 -46.69 -15.78 -48.24
N ALA A 2 -47.58 -15.12 -48.99
CA ALA A 2 -48.01 -13.72 -48.85
C ALA A 2 -48.09 -13.18 -47.39
N HIS A 3 -47.52 -12.02 -47.07
CA HIS A 3 -47.95 -10.65 -47.44
C HIS A 3 -49.31 -10.21 -46.88
N THR A 4 -49.29 -9.19 -46.02
CA THR A 4 -50.16 -8.00 -46.21
C THR A 4 -49.47 -6.76 -45.60
N ARG A 5 -49.74 -5.58 -46.17
CA ARG A 5 -49.39 -4.25 -45.63
C ARG A 5 -50.66 -3.53 -45.17
N ALA A 6 -50.52 -2.58 -44.24
CA ALA A 6 -51.38 -1.41 -44.19
C ALA A 6 -50.52 -0.17 -43.85
N GLN A 7 -50.70 0.91 -44.61
CA GLN A 7 -50.16 2.24 -44.32
C GLN A 7 -51.33 3.21 -44.30
N THR A 8 -51.31 4.20 -43.39
CA THR A 8 -52.15 5.40 -43.51
C THR A 8 -51.34 6.60 -43.03
N ALA A 9 -51.45 7.74 -43.73
CA ALA A 9 -50.77 8.98 -43.37
C ALA A 9 -51.60 10.22 -43.73
N ALA A 10 -51.65 11.18 -42.80
CA ALA A 10 -52.01 12.59 -42.99
C ALA A 10 -51.37 13.35 -41.81
N GLN A 11 -50.62 14.46 -41.91
CA GLN A 11 -50.68 15.69 -42.74
C GLN A 11 -51.86 16.62 -42.45
N ARG A 12 -51.63 17.55 -41.51
CA ARG A 12 -52.02 18.99 -41.45
C ARG A 12 -51.71 19.51 -40.02
N ALA A 13 -51.49 20.78 -39.74
CA ALA A 13 -50.88 21.90 -40.47
C ALA A 13 -50.63 23.05 -39.45
N LEU A 14 -49.62 23.90 -39.69
CA LEU A 14 -49.29 25.08 -38.86
C LEU A 14 -50.43 26.13 -38.84
N PRO A 15 -50.51 27.00 -37.80
CA PRO A 15 -49.74 28.25 -37.84
C PRO A 15 -49.07 28.68 -36.52
N SER A 16 -47.96 29.42 -36.65
CA SER A 16 -47.39 30.28 -35.61
C SER A 16 -48.16 31.62 -35.51
N PRO A 17 -47.81 32.45 -34.53
CA PRO A 17 -47.51 33.84 -34.89
C PRO A 17 -46.14 34.30 -34.37
N ALA A 18 -45.58 35.32 -35.03
CA ALA A 18 -44.42 36.08 -34.56
C ALA A 18 -44.81 37.55 -34.38
N SER A 19 -44.08 38.29 -33.54
CA SER A 19 -44.18 39.75 -33.46
C SER A 19 -42.78 40.38 -33.44
N ASN A 20 -42.61 41.44 -34.24
CA ASN A 20 -41.34 42.10 -34.48
C ASN A 20 -40.95 43.03 -33.33
N TYR A 21 -39.66 43.30 -33.18
CA TYR A 21 -39.16 44.64 -32.86
C TYR A 21 -37.90 44.96 -33.68
N GLN A 22 -37.75 46.23 -34.06
CA GLN A 22 -36.71 46.73 -34.96
C GLN A 22 -36.26 48.14 -34.55
N GLY A 23 -35.02 48.52 -34.90
CA GLY A 23 -34.43 49.84 -34.64
C GLY A 23 -33.64 49.92 -33.32
N ASN A 24 -32.54 50.67 -33.21
CA ASN A 24 -31.89 51.57 -34.18
C ASN A 24 -30.35 51.58 -34.04
N ARG A 25 -29.66 51.96 -35.11
CA ARG A 25 -28.28 52.50 -35.09
C ARG A 25 -28.32 54.03 -35.07
N PRO A 26 -27.22 54.68 -34.68
CA PRO A 26 -26.61 55.64 -35.62
C PRO A 26 -25.13 55.33 -35.93
N GLN A 27 -24.50 56.18 -36.74
CA GLN A 27 -23.12 56.05 -37.23
C GLN A 27 -22.23 57.22 -36.73
N GLY A 28 -20.91 57.09 -36.92
CA GLY A 28 -19.92 58.17 -36.74
C GLY A 28 -18.90 57.87 -35.64
N ASN A 29 -17.58 58.03 -35.82
CA ASN A 29 -16.83 58.56 -36.97
C ASN A 29 -15.54 57.77 -37.25
N ARG A 30 -14.98 57.95 -38.45
CA ARG A 30 -13.61 57.52 -38.81
C ARG A 30 -12.58 58.32 -37.98
N LEU A 31 -11.43 57.71 -37.69
CA LEU A 31 -10.14 58.18 -38.23
C LEU A 31 -9.02 57.11 -38.09
N ARG A 32 -8.23 56.98 -39.16
CA ARG A 32 -6.97 56.25 -39.37
C ARG A 32 -6.24 57.05 -40.48
N PRO A 33 -4.94 56.84 -40.78
CA PRO A 33 -3.97 55.96 -40.15
C PRO A 33 -2.62 56.64 -39.81
N THR A 34 -1.70 55.87 -39.20
CA THR A 34 -0.29 55.86 -39.64
C THR A 34 0.39 54.53 -39.31
N THR A 35 1.17 54.05 -40.27
CA THR A 35 2.21 53.02 -40.21
C THR A 35 3.07 53.30 -41.44
N PRO A 36 4.40 53.14 -41.41
CA PRO A 36 4.95 51.80 -41.68
C PRO A 36 6.31 51.48 -41.03
N SER A 37 6.67 50.18 -41.05
CA SER A 37 8.04 49.64 -41.02
C SER A 37 8.91 49.93 -39.77
N GLU A 38 10.06 49.28 -39.52
CA GLU A 38 10.81 48.23 -40.24
C GLU A 38 11.08 47.01 -39.33
N THR A 39 11.56 45.91 -39.90
CA THR A 39 12.28 44.83 -39.19
C THR A 39 13.75 44.90 -39.63
N PRO A 40 14.72 44.62 -38.75
CA PRO A 40 15.31 43.28 -38.84
C PRO A 40 15.73 42.66 -37.48
N THR A 41 15.79 41.33 -37.45
CA THR A 41 16.64 40.59 -36.51
C THR A 41 18.10 40.64 -36.95
N PRO A 42 19.04 40.62 -35.99
CA PRO A 42 20.26 39.82 -36.16
C PRO A 42 20.25 38.57 -35.27
N GLN A 43 20.97 37.54 -35.71
CA GLN A 43 21.16 36.27 -35.04
C GLN A 43 22.66 36.11 -34.75
N GLU A 44 23.06 35.87 -33.50
CA GLU A 44 24.45 35.52 -33.20
C GLU A 44 24.61 34.67 -31.91
N GLN A 45 25.56 33.75 -31.96
CA GLN A 45 26.11 32.96 -30.84
C GLN A 45 27.65 32.96 -31.00
N PRO A 46 28.43 32.34 -30.10
CA PRO A 46 28.69 32.80 -28.75
C PRO A 46 30.21 33.02 -28.50
N ALA A 47 30.59 33.83 -27.51
CA ALA A 47 32.00 34.00 -27.13
C ALA A 47 32.21 34.04 -25.59
N PRO A 48 33.25 33.38 -25.05
CA PRO A 48 33.52 33.32 -23.60
C PRO A 48 34.55 34.38 -23.14
N VAL A 49 34.43 34.82 -21.88
CA VAL A 49 35.50 35.57 -21.18
C VAL A 49 35.70 35.00 -19.77
N GLN A 50 36.94 34.84 -19.36
CA GLN A 50 37.33 34.26 -18.06
C GLN A 50 37.69 35.30 -17.00
N SER A 51 37.72 34.82 -15.75
CA SER A 51 38.69 35.16 -14.70
C SER A 51 38.48 36.41 -13.82
N ARG A 52 38.17 36.14 -12.55
CA ARG A 52 38.84 36.62 -11.32
C ARG A 52 38.17 35.92 -10.12
N GLY A 53 38.86 35.26 -9.18
CA GLY A 53 40.28 34.95 -9.08
C GLY A 53 40.83 35.20 -7.67
N ARG A 54 40.76 34.20 -6.76
CA ARG A 54 41.47 34.26 -5.47
C ARG A 54 41.97 32.88 -5.04
N LYS A 55 43.30 32.71 -4.97
CA LYS A 55 43.98 31.48 -4.53
C LYS A 55 44.31 31.56 -3.03
N ARG A 56 44.39 30.41 -2.36
CA ARG A 56 45.40 30.13 -1.32
C ARG A 56 45.98 28.72 -1.56
N LYS A 57 47.20 28.48 -1.09
CA LYS A 57 48.04 27.33 -1.48
C LYS A 57 48.25 26.36 -0.32
N HIS A 58 48.48 25.09 -0.63
CA HIS A 58 49.32 24.21 0.20
C HIS A 58 50.81 24.57 0.04
N PRO A 59 51.65 24.38 1.07
CA PRO A 59 53.09 24.20 0.94
C PRO A 59 53.49 22.70 1.03
N THR A 60 54.52 22.29 0.30
CA THR A 60 55.18 20.97 0.44
C THR A 60 56.64 21.04 -0.07
N GLY A 61 57.53 20.22 0.51
CA GLY A 61 59.00 20.28 0.45
C GLY A 61 59.53 20.34 1.90
N HIS A 62 60.58 19.65 2.35
CA HIS A 62 61.72 18.93 1.74
C HIS A 62 62.25 17.86 2.76
N THR A 63 63.11 16.86 2.51
CA THR A 63 63.80 16.32 1.30
C THR A 63 64.39 14.91 1.66
N LEU A 64 64.47 13.99 0.68
CA LEU A 64 65.32 12.76 0.54
C LEU A 64 65.66 11.81 1.73
N GLU A 65 65.72 10.52 1.37
CA GLU A 65 66.56 9.41 1.88
C GLU A 65 66.39 8.83 3.31
N GLY A 66 66.53 7.49 3.40
CA GLY A 66 66.46 6.67 4.63
C GLY A 66 65.84 5.28 4.37
N ASP A 67 66.65 4.21 4.49
CA ASP A 67 66.22 2.80 4.37
C ASP A 67 65.74 2.25 5.76
N PRO A 68 65.27 0.98 5.91
CA PRO A 68 64.36 0.58 6.99
C PRO A 68 65.05 -0.12 8.18
N ASP A 69 64.28 -0.45 9.23
CA ASP A 69 63.96 -1.84 9.68
C ASP A 69 63.19 -1.83 11.03
N LEU A 70 62.60 -2.98 11.40
CA LEU A 70 62.01 -3.36 12.70
C LEU A 70 60.68 -2.66 13.10
N ASP A 71 59.75 -3.28 13.86
CA ASP A 71 59.86 -4.53 14.64
C ASP A 71 58.52 -5.32 14.80
N ALA A 72 58.67 -6.59 15.20
CA ALA A 72 57.77 -7.47 15.97
C ALA A 72 56.29 -7.69 15.56
N LYS A 73 56.01 -8.91 15.06
CA LYS A 73 54.71 -9.60 15.21
C LYS A 73 54.46 -9.96 16.69
N ARG A 74 53.19 -10.17 17.09
CA ARG A 74 52.85 -10.90 18.34
C ARG A 74 51.96 -12.12 18.05
N GLN A 75 52.32 -13.26 18.63
CA GLN A 75 51.64 -14.55 18.42
C GLN A 75 50.50 -14.80 19.42
N ARG A 76 49.72 -15.84 19.14
CA ARG A 76 48.58 -16.35 19.93
C ARG A 76 49.02 -17.61 20.68
N THR A 77 48.63 -17.77 21.94
CA THR A 77 49.09 -18.86 22.83
C THR A 77 47.94 -19.80 23.18
N SER A 78 48.21 -21.12 23.26
CA SER A 78 47.26 -22.16 23.66
C SER A 78 47.59 -22.76 25.04
N PRO A 79 46.61 -23.26 25.82
CA PRO A 79 46.84 -24.06 27.03
C PRO A 79 47.08 -25.56 26.72
N PRO A 80 47.60 -26.37 27.67
CA PRO A 80 47.94 -27.79 27.48
C PRO A 80 46.91 -28.80 28.04
N CYS A 81 47.01 -30.06 27.59
CA CYS A 81 46.26 -31.21 28.09
C CYS A 81 47.02 -32.00 29.20
N PRO A 82 46.32 -32.70 30.10
CA PRO A 82 46.84 -33.83 30.90
C PRO A 82 46.46 -35.20 30.29
N THR A 83 47.04 -36.29 30.82
CA THR A 83 46.93 -37.67 30.30
C THR A 83 46.54 -38.70 31.38
N GLU A 84 45.82 -39.76 30.96
CA GLU A 84 45.81 -41.12 31.58
C GLU A 84 45.19 -41.28 33.00
N ASP A 85 44.54 -42.38 33.41
CA ASP A 85 44.05 -43.61 32.73
C ASP A 85 42.96 -44.29 33.63
N ALA A 86 42.07 -45.17 33.09
CA ALA A 86 41.31 -46.22 33.80
C ALA A 86 40.19 -46.92 32.96
N PHE A 87 39.88 -48.18 33.29
CA PHE A 87 38.95 -49.08 32.57
C PHE A 87 37.47 -49.01 33.01
N GLY A 88 36.53 -49.36 32.11
CA GLY A 88 35.14 -49.69 32.48
C GLY A 88 34.14 -49.93 31.32
N GLU A 89 33.97 -51.18 30.90
CA GLU A 89 32.78 -51.69 30.18
C GLU A 89 31.78 -52.32 31.19
N PRO A 90 30.53 -52.75 30.84
CA PRO A 90 29.82 -52.66 29.55
C PRO A 90 28.36 -52.11 29.67
N ALA A 91 27.64 -51.98 28.54
CA ALA A 91 26.24 -52.43 28.38
C ALA A 91 25.65 -52.11 26.98
N ILE A 92 24.90 -53.06 26.40
CA ILE A 92 24.10 -52.86 25.17
C ILE A 92 22.66 -52.50 25.57
N GLY A 93 22.05 -51.47 24.96
CA GLY A 93 20.69 -51.04 25.32
C GLY A 93 19.99 -50.07 24.36
N SER A 94 19.30 -50.62 23.36
CA SER A 94 18.11 -50.08 22.64
C SER A 94 17.96 -48.57 22.42
N GLY A 95 18.17 -48.15 21.17
CA GLY A 95 17.22 -47.36 20.37
C GLY A 95 16.46 -46.18 21.03
N ALA A 96 16.99 -44.97 20.84
CA ALA A 96 16.21 -43.73 20.79
C ALA A 96 16.93 -42.74 19.86
N HIS A 97 16.26 -42.26 18.80
CA HIS A 97 16.80 -41.18 17.97
C HIS A 97 16.83 -39.89 18.80
N LYS A 98 18.01 -39.49 19.24
CA LYS A 98 18.21 -38.22 19.95
C LYS A 98 18.42 -37.12 18.92
N HIS A 99 17.55 -36.12 18.92
CA HIS A 99 17.83 -34.83 18.28
C HIS A 99 19.20 -34.35 18.77
N THR A 100 20.14 -34.29 17.85
CA THR A 100 21.51 -33.88 18.12
C THR A 100 21.63 -32.41 17.73
N ASP A 101 21.88 -31.55 18.71
CA ASP A 101 22.26 -30.16 18.46
C ASP A 101 23.60 -30.16 17.69
N PRO A 102 23.64 -29.65 16.44
CA PRO A 102 24.85 -29.67 15.62
C PRO A 102 26.01 -28.91 16.25
N VAL A 103 25.74 -27.88 17.08
CA VAL A 103 26.76 -27.10 17.78
C VAL A 103 27.33 -27.91 18.95
N ALA A 104 26.48 -28.56 19.74
CA ALA A 104 26.92 -29.45 20.81
C ALA A 104 27.69 -30.68 20.27
N PHE A 105 27.30 -31.21 19.11
CA PHE A 105 28.05 -32.26 18.42
C PHE A 105 29.44 -31.77 17.99
N TRP A 106 29.52 -30.64 17.28
CA TRP A 106 30.80 -30.10 16.83
C TRP A 106 31.77 -29.80 17.99
N VAL A 107 31.26 -29.28 19.12
CA VAL A 107 32.03 -29.03 20.35
C VAL A 107 32.56 -30.32 21.01
N LYS A 108 31.93 -31.48 20.76
CA LYS A 108 32.31 -32.78 21.33
C LYS A 108 33.16 -33.65 20.39
N GLU A 109 32.92 -33.55 19.09
CA GLU A 109 33.39 -34.49 18.07
C GLU A 109 34.40 -33.86 17.08
N GLU A 110 34.65 -32.55 17.19
CA GLU A 110 35.49 -31.67 16.33
C GLU A 110 35.16 -31.69 14.81
N ARG A 111 34.11 -32.42 14.42
CA ARG A 111 33.56 -32.51 13.07
C ARG A 111 32.07 -32.14 13.06
N TRP A 112 31.55 -31.75 11.92
CA TRP A 112 30.10 -31.60 11.73
C TRP A 112 29.42 -32.97 11.60
N PRO A 113 28.12 -33.09 11.92
CA PRO A 113 27.36 -34.31 11.65
C PRO A 113 27.32 -34.61 10.14
N GLU A 114 27.32 -35.88 9.77
CA GLU A 114 27.10 -36.26 8.36
C GLU A 114 25.65 -35.96 7.95
N GLU A 115 25.38 -35.84 6.65
CA GLU A 115 24.08 -35.38 6.10
C GLU A 115 22.87 -36.23 6.57
N GLN A 116 23.11 -37.43 7.09
CA GLN A 116 22.13 -38.38 7.64
C GLN A 116 21.86 -38.22 9.15
N ASP A 117 22.70 -37.47 9.89
CA ASP A 117 22.57 -37.21 11.34
C ASP A 117 21.84 -35.88 11.64
N TRP A 118 21.55 -35.08 10.62
CA TRP A 118 20.75 -33.86 10.79
C TRP A 118 19.30 -34.23 11.10
N PRO A 119 18.59 -33.41 11.91
CA PRO A 119 17.14 -33.57 12.01
C PRO A 119 16.52 -33.44 10.62
N GLU A 120 15.75 -34.45 10.21
CA GLU A 120 14.99 -34.50 8.96
C GLU A 120 14.31 -33.14 8.72
N GLU A 121 14.58 -32.52 7.55
CA GLU A 121 14.28 -31.10 7.34
C GLU A 121 12.82 -30.78 7.68
N THR A 122 12.61 -29.90 8.67
CA THR A 122 11.31 -29.27 8.95
C THR A 122 10.82 -28.70 7.62
N SER A 123 9.72 -29.25 7.09
CA SER A 123 9.55 -29.29 5.64
C SER A 123 9.62 -27.89 5.02
N GLU A 124 10.08 -27.78 3.77
CA GLU A 124 10.13 -26.49 3.06
C GLU A 124 8.80 -25.72 3.14
N THR A 125 7.68 -26.46 3.25
CA THR A 125 6.32 -25.97 3.47
C THR A 125 6.17 -25.24 4.81
N ASP A 126 6.66 -25.83 5.90
CA ASP A 126 6.55 -25.29 7.26
C ASP A 126 7.39 -24.02 7.42
N PHE A 127 8.64 -24.04 6.92
CA PHE A 127 9.52 -22.85 6.92
C PHE A 127 8.98 -21.73 6.02
N THR A 128 8.41 -22.09 4.86
CA THR A 128 7.69 -21.15 3.99
C THR A 128 6.53 -20.49 4.74
N ILE A 129 5.73 -21.27 5.48
CA ILE A 129 4.54 -20.78 6.18
C ILE A 129 4.92 -19.95 7.43
N GLU A 130 5.97 -20.31 8.18
CA GLU A 130 6.47 -19.50 9.30
C GLU A 130 6.89 -18.09 8.83
N CYS A 131 7.52 -17.99 7.66
CA CYS A 131 7.90 -16.71 7.08
C CYS A 131 6.73 -15.74 6.85
N LEU A 132 5.50 -16.26 6.74
CA LEU A 132 4.27 -15.49 6.52
C LEU A 132 3.64 -14.91 7.78
N LEU A 133 4.05 -15.39 8.97
CA LEU A 133 3.42 -15.02 10.23
C LEU A 133 3.45 -13.51 10.49
N ALA A 134 2.38 -13.03 11.15
CA ALA A 134 2.27 -11.64 11.52
C ALA A 134 3.38 -11.23 12.50
N ARG A 135 4.08 -10.14 12.20
CA ARG A 135 5.22 -9.70 13.00
C ARG A 135 4.82 -8.56 13.93
N LYS A 136 5.09 -8.75 15.23
CA LYS A 136 4.76 -7.80 16.29
C LYS A 136 5.47 -6.47 16.04
N LYS A 137 4.72 -5.36 16.10
CA LYS A 137 5.24 -4.02 15.79
C LYS A 137 6.18 -3.54 16.89
N SER A 138 7.49 -3.66 16.65
CA SER A 138 8.53 -3.24 17.59
C SER A 138 8.43 -1.75 17.92
N SER A 139 8.40 -1.41 19.21
CA SER A 139 8.30 -0.04 19.73
C SER A 139 9.55 0.82 19.46
N SER A 140 10.65 0.21 19.03
CA SER A 140 11.92 0.85 18.68
C SER A 140 11.83 1.89 17.54
N ASN A 141 10.78 1.84 16.72
CA ASN A 141 10.54 2.84 15.67
C ASN A 141 9.98 4.19 16.18
N LEU A 142 9.84 4.37 17.52
CA LEU A 142 9.66 5.68 18.14
C LEU A 142 10.96 6.49 18.06
N SER A 143 11.22 7.06 16.87
CA SER A 143 12.29 8.04 16.65
C SER A 143 12.21 9.15 17.69
N ARG A 144 13.37 9.50 18.27
CA ARG A 144 13.53 10.40 19.43
C ARG A 144 13.29 11.88 19.08
N LYS A 145 12.11 12.21 18.53
CA LYS A 145 11.68 13.57 18.24
C LYS A 145 11.31 14.24 19.57
N ARG A 146 12.06 15.28 19.96
CA ARG A 146 11.82 16.04 21.20
C ARG A 146 10.39 16.60 21.24
N SER A 147 9.83 16.65 22.44
CA SER A 147 8.42 16.89 22.75
C SER A 147 7.86 18.19 22.17
N ASN A 148 6.55 18.18 21.86
CA ASN A 148 5.56 18.92 22.65
C ASN A 148 4.12 18.57 22.27
N SER A 149 3.19 18.84 23.19
CA SER A 149 1.77 18.46 23.20
C SER A 149 1.48 16.98 23.44
N ALA A 150 0.54 16.70 24.35
CA ALA A 150 0.12 15.36 24.74
C ALA A 150 -1.36 15.15 24.39
N THR A 151 -1.63 14.35 23.35
CA THR A 151 -2.99 13.85 23.06
C THR A 151 -2.91 12.53 22.29
N SER A 152 -3.62 11.52 22.80
CA SER A 152 -4.01 10.22 22.18
C SER A 152 -3.13 9.61 21.06
N THR A 153 -2.69 8.37 21.29
CA THR A 153 -2.02 7.51 20.31
C THR A 153 -2.82 7.27 19.02
N ALA A 154 -2.34 7.82 17.91
CA ALA A 154 -2.72 7.43 16.54
C ALA A 154 -1.47 7.44 15.61
N PRO A 155 -1.34 6.54 14.63
CA PRO A 155 -0.14 6.39 13.80
C PRO A 155 -0.03 7.47 12.70
N SER A 156 0.36 8.69 13.10
CA SER A 156 0.55 9.91 12.30
C SER A 156 0.04 9.88 10.83
N HIS A 157 -1.21 10.32 10.66
CA HIS A 157 -1.77 10.70 9.36
C HIS A 157 -1.59 12.21 9.07
N GLN A 158 -0.92 12.94 9.99
CA GLN A 158 -0.82 14.41 10.01
C GLN A 158 0.26 15.03 9.10
N ASN A 159 1.11 14.22 8.46
CA ASN A 159 2.14 14.74 7.54
C ASN A 159 1.48 15.27 6.26
N SER A 160 2.05 16.31 5.68
CA SER A 160 1.61 16.85 4.37
C SER A 160 1.80 15.85 3.23
N ARG A 161 1.07 16.04 2.12
CA ARG A 161 1.23 15.17 0.94
C ARG A 161 2.57 15.38 0.25
N GLU A 162 3.16 16.54 0.41
CA GLU A 162 4.51 16.88 -0.01
C GLU A 162 5.56 16.09 0.78
N GLU A 163 5.37 15.95 2.10
CA GLU A 163 6.23 15.14 2.97
C GLU A 163 6.11 13.64 2.70
N LYS A 164 4.88 13.08 2.53
CA LYS A 164 4.73 11.66 2.16
C LYS A 164 5.39 11.34 0.80
N SER A 165 5.37 12.30 -0.12
CA SER A 165 5.95 12.17 -1.47
C SER A 165 7.47 12.36 -1.50
N ALA A 166 8.08 12.91 -0.44
CA ALA A 166 9.48 13.31 -0.45
C ALA A 166 10.49 12.19 -0.76
N PRO A 167 10.36 10.94 -0.24
CA PRO A 167 11.26 9.85 -0.61
C PRO A 167 11.19 9.45 -2.08
N TYR A 168 10.00 9.52 -2.68
CA TYR A 168 9.71 9.08 -4.06
C TYR A 168 10.12 10.11 -5.13
N ARG A 169 10.45 11.35 -4.72
CA ARG A 169 11.01 12.39 -5.60
C ARG A 169 12.40 12.03 -6.11
N ASP A 170 13.18 11.31 -5.32
CA ASP A 170 14.52 10.84 -5.71
C ASP A 170 14.41 9.74 -6.77
N GLN A 171 15.10 9.90 -7.89
CA GLN A 171 15.14 8.88 -8.95
C GLN A 171 15.77 7.57 -8.45
N ARG A 172 16.68 7.64 -7.47
CA ARG A 172 17.29 6.46 -6.82
C ARG A 172 16.29 5.60 -6.04
N TYR A 173 15.08 6.10 -5.79
CA TYR A 173 14.00 5.28 -5.22
C TYR A 173 13.59 4.13 -6.16
N GLU A 174 13.72 4.33 -7.47
CA GLU A 174 13.48 3.27 -8.47
C GLU A 174 14.53 2.16 -8.31
N THR A 175 15.81 2.50 -8.24
CA THR A 175 16.91 1.55 -7.94
C THR A 175 16.77 0.89 -6.56
N LEU A 176 16.21 1.57 -5.55
CA LEU A 176 15.92 0.98 -4.23
C LEU A 176 14.84 -0.12 -4.31
N LEU A 177 13.87 0.01 -5.21
CA LEU A 177 12.91 -1.06 -5.50
C LEU A 177 13.59 -2.20 -6.28
N GLU A 178 14.41 -1.90 -7.28
CA GLU A 178 15.09 -2.90 -8.12
C GLU A 178 16.06 -3.78 -7.32
N VAL A 179 16.84 -3.19 -6.41
CA VAL A 179 17.72 -3.91 -5.45
C VAL A 179 16.94 -4.84 -4.52
N LYS A 180 15.62 -4.63 -4.38
CA LYS A 180 14.70 -5.48 -3.62
C LYS A 180 13.83 -6.39 -4.51
N GLY A 181 14.15 -6.47 -5.81
CA GLY A 181 13.45 -7.32 -6.78
C GLY A 181 12.15 -6.73 -7.34
N SER A 182 11.89 -5.43 -7.19
CA SER A 182 10.72 -4.74 -7.76
C SER A 182 11.12 -3.78 -8.87
N TYR A 183 10.66 -4.04 -10.08
CA TYR A 183 11.08 -3.35 -11.29
C TYR A 183 9.92 -2.53 -11.88
N MET A 184 10.20 -1.26 -12.18
CA MET A 184 9.24 -0.35 -12.81
C MET A 184 9.17 -0.52 -14.34
N THR A 185 9.54 -1.69 -14.84
CA THR A 185 9.62 -2.10 -16.25
C THR A 185 8.83 -3.39 -16.50
N LYS A 186 8.73 -3.82 -17.78
CA LYS A 186 8.22 -5.14 -18.15
C LYS A 186 9.34 -6.18 -18.01
N ALA A 187 9.05 -7.35 -17.46
CA ALA A 187 9.92 -8.52 -17.54
C ALA A 187 10.20 -8.91 -18.99
N SER A 188 11.37 -9.51 -19.26
CA SER A 188 11.80 -9.98 -20.59
C SER A 188 10.84 -11.02 -21.20
N LEU A 189 10.33 -11.96 -20.40
CA LEU A 189 9.31 -12.94 -20.81
C LEU A 189 7.89 -12.34 -20.89
N GLY A 190 7.68 -11.10 -20.43
CA GLY A 190 6.39 -10.43 -20.40
C GLY A 190 5.32 -11.13 -19.54
N LEU A 191 4.06 -10.72 -19.75
CA LEU A 191 2.90 -11.35 -19.12
C LEU A 191 2.64 -12.76 -19.67
N ALA A 192 1.84 -13.54 -18.94
CA ALA A 192 1.10 -14.66 -19.53
C ALA A 192 0.12 -14.13 -20.60
N SER A 193 -0.05 -14.88 -21.70
CA SER A 193 -0.90 -14.49 -22.83
C SER A 193 -2.35 -14.19 -22.40
N ALA A 194 -2.91 -15.01 -21.51
CA ALA A 194 -4.23 -14.80 -20.93
C ALA A 194 -4.35 -13.46 -20.17
N SER A 195 -3.32 -13.07 -19.41
CA SER A 195 -3.31 -11.76 -18.72
C SER A 195 -3.13 -10.59 -19.70
N GLN A 196 -2.41 -10.77 -20.80
CA GLN A 196 -2.35 -9.74 -21.85
C GLN A 196 -3.69 -9.58 -22.58
N ALA A 197 -4.42 -10.67 -22.82
CA ALA A 197 -5.77 -10.63 -23.39
C ALA A 197 -6.77 -9.95 -22.43
N LEU A 198 -6.74 -10.33 -21.15
CA LEU A 198 -7.50 -9.70 -20.08
C LEU A 198 -7.27 -8.18 -20.03
N CYS A 199 -6.01 -7.70 -20.07
CA CYS A 199 -5.74 -6.26 -20.04
C CYS A 199 -6.32 -5.48 -21.23
N ARG A 200 -6.52 -6.12 -22.39
CA ARG A 200 -7.24 -5.52 -23.53
C ARG A 200 -8.74 -5.50 -23.29
N SER A 201 -9.33 -6.64 -22.93
CA SER A 201 -10.75 -6.76 -22.60
C SER A 201 -11.18 -5.77 -21.51
N LEU A 202 -10.39 -5.56 -20.46
CA LEU A 202 -10.68 -4.58 -19.40
C LEU A 202 -10.67 -3.12 -19.89
N LEU A 203 -9.94 -2.78 -20.96
CA LEU A 203 -9.96 -1.45 -21.60
C LEU A 203 -11.11 -1.31 -22.61
N GLU A 204 -11.37 -2.37 -23.37
CA GLU A 204 -12.28 -2.38 -24.52
C GLU A 204 -13.76 -2.58 -24.11
N GLU A 205 -14.01 -3.28 -23.01
CA GLU A 205 -15.37 -3.61 -22.56
C GLU A 205 -16.16 -2.38 -22.10
N THR A 206 -17.42 -2.29 -22.55
CA THR A 206 -18.24 -1.09 -22.40
C THR A 206 -18.98 -1.06 -21.06
N GLN A 207 -18.78 0.02 -20.32
CA GLN A 207 -19.42 0.26 -19.02
C GLN A 207 -20.30 1.52 -19.06
N PRO A 208 -21.47 1.51 -18.40
CA PRO A 208 -22.29 2.71 -18.21
C PRO A 208 -21.52 3.78 -17.44
N VAL A 209 -21.72 5.03 -17.84
CA VAL A 209 -21.07 6.21 -17.25
C VAL A 209 -22.12 7.06 -16.52
N PRO A 210 -21.74 7.77 -15.44
CA PRO A 210 -22.67 8.59 -14.69
C PRO A 210 -23.09 9.85 -15.47
N GLY A 211 -24.39 10.12 -15.49
CA GLY A 211 -24.96 11.39 -15.96
C GLY A 211 -24.69 12.55 -14.98
N ASP A 212 -24.94 13.78 -15.44
CA ASP A 212 -24.86 15.01 -14.65
C ASP A 212 -23.52 15.20 -13.90
N THR A 213 -22.41 14.93 -14.58
CA THR A 213 -21.05 15.05 -14.03
C THR A 213 -20.21 16.11 -14.74
N LEU A 214 -19.08 16.47 -14.13
CA LEU A 214 -18.06 17.36 -14.71
C LEU A 214 -17.39 16.79 -15.98
N PHE A 215 -17.69 15.54 -16.37
CA PHE A 215 -17.29 14.94 -17.65
C PHE A 215 -18.41 14.93 -18.71
N GLY A 216 -19.58 15.55 -18.43
CA GLY A 216 -20.63 15.80 -19.43
C GLY A 216 -20.11 16.59 -20.63
N ASP A 217 -20.61 16.27 -21.82
CA ASP A 217 -20.06 16.78 -23.10
C ASP A 217 -20.17 18.31 -23.23
N ASP A 218 -21.17 18.92 -22.61
CA ASP A 218 -21.44 20.36 -22.58
C ASP A 218 -20.60 21.14 -21.55
N VAL A 219 -20.08 20.46 -20.51
CA VAL A 219 -19.34 21.08 -19.39
C VAL A 219 -17.86 20.67 -19.29
N PHE A 220 -17.42 19.68 -20.08
CA PHE A 220 -16.09 19.09 -19.96
C PHE A 220 -14.96 20.09 -20.22
N GLU A 221 -14.95 20.79 -21.35
CA GLU A 221 -13.90 21.79 -21.69
C GLU A 221 -13.80 22.88 -20.61
N THR A 222 -14.95 23.44 -20.21
CA THR A 222 -15.07 24.42 -19.13
C THR A 222 -14.58 23.87 -17.77
N THR A 223 -14.68 22.56 -17.52
CA THR A 223 -14.11 21.90 -16.34
C THR A 223 -12.58 21.80 -16.45
N CYS A 224 -12.07 21.37 -17.61
CA CYS A 224 -10.63 21.29 -17.90
C CYS A 224 -9.94 22.65 -17.72
N GLU A 225 -10.55 23.75 -18.19
CA GLU A 225 -10.06 25.10 -17.92
C GLU A 225 -10.03 25.44 -16.42
N LYS A 226 -11.12 25.16 -15.70
CA LYS A 226 -11.26 25.46 -14.26
C LYS A 226 -10.25 24.69 -13.40
N ILE A 227 -9.89 23.46 -13.78
CA ILE A 227 -8.98 22.60 -13.00
C ILE A 227 -7.48 22.85 -13.31
N ARG A 228 -7.14 23.32 -14.53
CA ARG A 228 -5.77 23.40 -15.07
C ARG A 228 -4.71 24.07 -14.18
N LYS A 229 -5.11 24.99 -13.30
CA LYS A 229 -4.21 25.71 -12.38
C LYS A 229 -4.58 25.49 -10.90
N LYS A 230 -5.16 24.35 -10.57
CA LYS A 230 -5.57 23.98 -9.21
C LYS A 230 -4.58 23.01 -8.56
N ASN A 231 -4.67 22.89 -7.24
CA ASN A 231 -3.83 21.99 -6.46
C ASN A 231 -4.36 20.54 -6.52
N GLU A 232 -3.51 19.61 -6.08
CA GLU A 232 -3.81 18.17 -6.05
C GLU A 232 -5.12 17.84 -5.29
N ALA A 233 -5.39 18.53 -4.18
CA ALA A 233 -6.63 18.37 -3.42
C ALA A 233 -7.90 18.66 -4.25
N ARG A 234 -7.86 19.66 -5.15
CA ARG A 234 -8.97 19.96 -6.05
C ARG A 234 -9.10 18.96 -7.20
N ILE A 235 -7.98 18.44 -7.71
CA ILE A 235 -7.99 17.35 -8.71
C ILE A 235 -8.64 16.09 -8.11
N ILE A 236 -8.36 15.77 -6.84
CA ILE A 236 -9.03 14.69 -6.11
C ILE A 236 -10.54 14.94 -5.95
N GLN A 237 -10.93 16.16 -5.58
CA GLN A 237 -12.33 16.52 -5.37
C GLN A 237 -13.16 16.42 -6.65
N ASP A 238 -12.69 17.01 -7.76
CA ASP A 238 -13.50 17.21 -8.96
C ASP A 238 -13.39 16.04 -9.96
N ILE A 239 -12.23 15.39 -10.06
CA ILE A 239 -11.90 14.52 -11.20
C ILE A 239 -11.58 13.07 -10.79
N SER A 240 -10.94 12.82 -9.64
CA SER A 240 -10.48 11.46 -9.32
C SER A 240 -11.58 10.40 -9.19
N ARG A 241 -12.83 10.77 -8.89
CA ARG A 241 -13.97 9.83 -8.90
C ARG A 241 -14.58 9.61 -10.28
N LEU A 242 -14.27 10.47 -11.25
CA LEU A 242 -14.61 10.29 -12.67
C LEU A 242 -13.50 9.56 -13.46
N ILE A 243 -12.33 9.32 -12.84
CA ILE A 243 -11.24 8.50 -13.38
C ILE A 243 -11.16 7.14 -12.67
N VAL A 244 -11.25 7.15 -11.33
CA VAL A 244 -11.22 5.94 -10.48
C VAL A 244 -12.46 5.99 -9.55
N PRO A 245 -13.62 5.44 -9.97
CA PRO A 245 -14.83 5.43 -9.17
C PRO A 245 -14.67 4.72 -7.82
N SER A 246 -15.46 5.17 -6.85
CA SER A 246 -15.55 4.55 -5.52
C SER A 246 -16.41 3.29 -5.58
N ALA A 247 -15.79 2.13 -5.31
CA ALA A 247 -16.45 0.85 -5.13
C ALA A 247 -17.48 0.87 -3.99
N GLU A 248 -17.20 1.51 -2.85
CA GLU A 248 -18.16 1.62 -1.74
C GLU A 248 -19.35 2.54 -2.10
N SER A 249 -19.12 3.59 -2.90
CA SER A 249 -20.22 4.40 -3.46
C SER A 249 -21.04 3.61 -4.47
N LEU A 250 -20.40 2.86 -5.37
CA LEU A 250 -21.08 2.00 -6.35
C LEU A 250 -21.91 0.91 -5.65
N ALA A 251 -21.39 0.28 -4.59
CA ALA A 251 -22.12 -0.67 -3.76
C ALA A 251 -23.38 -0.01 -3.15
N THR A 252 -23.22 1.17 -2.55
CA THR A 252 -24.31 1.96 -1.98
C THR A 252 -25.40 2.31 -3.01
N PHE A 253 -25.03 2.57 -4.27
CA PHE A 253 -25.96 2.82 -5.37
C PHE A 253 -26.49 1.54 -6.06
N GLY A 254 -26.18 0.34 -5.53
CA GLY A 254 -26.81 -0.92 -5.90
C GLY A 254 -25.89 -2.01 -6.46
N ALA A 255 -24.59 -1.75 -6.66
CA ALA A 255 -23.61 -2.73 -7.11
C ALA A 255 -23.19 -3.69 -5.98
N LYS A 256 -24.14 -4.47 -5.45
CA LYS A 256 -23.98 -5.28 -4.23
C LYS A 256 -22.84 -6.31 -4.26
N HIS A 257 -22.38 -6.74 -5.43
CA HIS A 257 -21.18 -7.57 -5.56
C HIS A 257 -19.90 -6.86 -5.10
N LEU A 258 -19.94 -5.54 -4.93
CA LEU A 258 -18.86 -4.71 -4.40
C LEU A 258 -18.97 -4.50 -2.87
N ASP A 259 -20.00 -4.99 -2.19
CA ASP A 259 -20.14 -4.88 -0.72
C ASP A 259 -18.96 -5.56 0.03
N ILE A 260 -18.30 -6.53 -0.61
CA ILE A 260 -17.07 -7.19 -0.11
C ILE A 260 -15.82 -6.31 -0.16
N LEU A 261 -15.84 -5.20 -0.89
CA LEU A 261 -14.70 -4.30 -1.07
C LEU A 261 -14.68 -3.17 -0.04
N THR A 262 -13.50 -2.61 0.22
CA THR A 262 -13.37 -1.41 1.04
C THR A 262 -12.27 -0.48 0.54
N GLU A 263 -12.36 0.78 0.95
CA GLU A 263 -11.56 1.88 0.42
C GLU A 263 -10.68 2.49 1.51
N SER A 264 -9.49 2.95 1.14
CA SER A 264 -8.71 3.85 1.99
C SER A 264 -8.38 5.14 1.22
N VAL A 265 -8.51 6.30 1.87
CA VAL A 265 -8.33 7.61 1.24
C VAL A 265 -7.22 8.37 1.95
N ASN A 266 -6.04 8.47 1.32
CA ASN A 266 -4.84 9.08 1.90
C ASN A 266 -4.43 8.48 3.27
N GLU A 267 -4.72 7.19 3.51
CA GLU A 267 -4.37 6.49 4.74
C GLU A 267 -3.06 5.71 4.62
N GLY A 268 -2.29 5.72 5.71
CA GLY A 268 -1.03 4.98 5.78
C GLY A 268 -1.27 3.48 5.86
N TRP A 269 -0.56 2.70 5.05
CA TRP A 269 -0.58 1.25 5.10
C TRP A 269 0.23 0.75 6.32
N ASN A 270 -0.39 0.92 7.49
CA ASN A 270 0.21 0.74 8.81
C ASN A 270 0.34 -0.73 9.25
N ASN A 271 -0.45 -1.62 8.65
CA ASN A 271 -0.50 -3.05 8.93
C ASN A 271 0.18 -3.89 7.83
N SER A 272 0.62 -3.28 6.72
CA SER A 272 1.49 -3.98 5.77
C SER A 272 2.85 -4.28 6.40
N PHE A 273 3.35 -5.48 6.16
CA PHE A 273 4.76 -5.80 6.34
C PHE A 273 5.60 -4.93 5.37
N PRO A 274 6.70 -4.30 5.80
CA PRO A 274 7.44 -3.37 4.94
C PRO A 274 8.08 -4.02 3.72
N PHE A 275 8.42 -3.21 2.72
CA PHE A 275 9.29 -3.57 1.59
C PHE A 275 10.51 -2.65 1.56
N THR A 276 10.28 -1.33 1.54
CA THR A 276 11.30 -0.31 1.91
C THR A 276 11.07 0.21 3.34
N SER A 277 11.92 1.14 3.79
CA SER A 277 11.75 1.89 5.04
C SER A 277 10.65 2.96 4.99
N THR A 278 10.08 3.25 3.81
CA THR A 278 8.98 4.20 3.64
C THR A 278 7.64 3.50 3.86
N ARG A 279 6.69 4.14 4.54
CA ARG A 279 5.30 3.65 4.61
C ARG A 279 4.52 4.14 3.37
N PRO A 280 3.87 3.26 2.58
CA PRO A 280 2.91 3.69 1.56
C PRO A 280 1.72 4.43 2.16
N GLN A 281 1.19 5.40 1.41
CA GLN A 281 0.00 6.15 1.78
C GLN A 281 -0.71 6.63 0.49
N PRO A 282 -1.34 5.71 -0.27
CA PRO A 282 -2.00 6.03 -1.53
C PRO A 282 -3.07 7.10 -1.35
N ASP A 283 -3.26 7.99 -2.33
CA ASP A 283 -4.34 8.97 -2.31
C ASP A 283 -5.72 8.28 -2.30
N TYR A 284 -5.82 7.13 -2.96
CA TYR A 284 -6.95 6.21 -2.88
C TYR A 284 -6.46 4.76 -3.06
N SER A 285 -7.06 3.79 -2.38
CA SER A 285 -6.81 2.36 -2.63
C SER A 285 -8.02 1.49 -2.32
N VAL A 286 -8.08 0.31 -2.93
CA VAL A 286 -9.16 -0.69 -2.75
C VAL A 286 -8.57 -2.06 -2.45
N GLY A 287 -9.21 -2.75 -1.51
CA GLY A 287 -8.99 -4.15 -1.18
C GLY A 287 -10.27 -4.77 -0.64
N PHE A 288 -10.17 -5.95 -0.04
CA PHE A 288 -11.31 -6.66 0.53
C PHE A 288 -11.53 -6.28 2.00
N LYS A 289 -12.80 -6.20 2.42
CA LYS A 289 -13.17 -6.15 3.85
C LYS A 289 -12.75 -7.46 4.50
N ARG A 290 -12.31 -7.43 5.77
CA ARG A 290 -12.20 -8.65 6.60
C ARG A 290 -13.47 -9.50 6.51
N ASP A 291 -14.63 -8.86 6.51
CA ASP A 291 -15.92 -9.55 6.60
C ASP A 291 -16.47 -10.03 5.25
N ALA A 292 -15.69 -9.89 4.16
CA ALA A 292 -15.88 -10.65 2.93
C ALA A 292 -15.57 -12.15 3.09
N PHE A 293 -14.62 -12.48 3.96
CA PHE A 293 -14.15 -13.85 4.19
C PHE A 293 -15.06 -14.58 5.20
N ASP A 294 -15.23 -15.89 5.01
CA ASP A 294 -15.99 -16.71 5.95
C ASP A 294 -15.23 -16.97 7.27
N ASN A 295 -15.88 -17.59 8.25
CA ASN A 295 -15.30 -17.79 9.58
C ASN A 295 -14.14 -18.81 9.60
N ASN A 296 -14.13 -19.79 8.71
CA ASN A 296 -13.02 -20.74 8.53
C ASN A 296 -11.83 -20.05 7.83
N GLN A 297 -12.10 -19.26 6.80
CA GLN A 297 -11.08 -18.42 6.15
C GLN A 297 -10.44 -17.41 7.12
N LYS A 298 -11.26 -16.76 7.96
CA LYS A 298 -10.78 -15.87 9.04
C LYS A 298 -9.93 -16.60 10.08
N ALA A 299 -10.28 -17.85 10.43
CA ALA A 299 -9.48 -18.67 11.33
C ALA A 299 -8.12 -19.02 10.70
N LYS A 300 -8.10 -19.52 9.46
CA LYS A 300 -6.88 -19.86 8.72
C LYS A 300 -5.97 -18.64 8.46
N LEU A 301 -6.54 -17.47 8.22
CA LEU A 301 -5.77 -16.23 8.09
C LEU A 301 -5.23 -15.67 9.42
N SER A 302 -5.76 -16.10 10.57
CA SER A 302 -5.47 -15.49 11.88
C SER A 302 -3.98 -15.43 12.24
N PRO A 303 -3.16 -16.50 12.08
CA PRO A 303 -1.72 -16.46 12.40
C PRO A 303 -0.94 -15.47 11.53
N PHE A 304 -1.37 -15.28 10.28
CA PHE A 304 -0.74 -14.39 9.29
C PHE A 304 -1.20 -12.93 9.42
N ILE A 305 -2.32 -12.69 10.10
CA ILE A 305 -2.86 -11.36 10.41
C ILE A 305 -2.37 -10.85 11.78
N GLY A 306 -2.30 -11.73 12.78
CA GLY A 306 -1.88 -11.40 14.14
C GLY A 306 -2.79 -10.39 14.85
N ASN A 307 -2.26 -9.66 15.83
CA ASN A 307 -3.02 -8.64 16.54
C ASN A 307 -2.98 -7.30 15.79
N PHE A 308 -3.64 -7.27 14.63
CA PHE A 308 -3.74 -6.09 13.76
C PHE A 308 -4.27 -4.83 14.48
N ILE A 309 -5.11 -5.00 15.51
CA ILE A 309 -5.62 -3.92 16.38
C ILE A 309 -4.49 -3.28 17.22
N ARG A 310 -3.54 -4.08 17.72
CA ARG A 310 -2.31 -3.57 18.37
C ARG A 310 -1.25 -3.11 17.37
N GLY A 311 -1.55 -3.20 16.07
CA GLY A 311 -0.74 -2.70 14.97
C GLY A 311 0.26 -3.70 14.40
N ASP A 312 0.09 -5.00 14.66
CA ASP A 312 0.93 -6.06 14.07
C ASP A 312 0.90 -6.00 12.54
N GLN A 313 2.00 -6.43 11.91
CA GLN A 313 2.25 -6.29 10.48
C GLN A 313 2.16 -7.63 9.73
N SER A 314 1.37 -7.64 8.66
CA SER A 314 1.03 -8.82 7.86
C SER A 314 1.43 -8.62 6.38
N LEU A 315 1.72 -9.71 5.67
CA LEU A 315 1.84 -9.69 4.20
C LEU A 315 0.50 -9.44 3.50
N PHE A 316 -0.62 -9.68 4.18
CA PHE A 316 -1.97 -9.72 3.60
C PHE A 316 -2.82 -8.47 3.88
N MET A 317 -2.28 -7.46 4.58
CA MET A 317 -3.04 -6.27 5.00
C MET A 317 -2.42 -4.95 4.52
N ALA A 318 -3.27 -3.94 4.32
CA ALA A 318 -2.88 -2.54 4.11
C ALA A 318 -3.10 -1.71 5.39
N THR A 319 -4.37 -1.42 5.67
CA THR A 319 -4.87 -0.81 6.90
C THR A 319 -5.38 -1.89 7.85
N TYR A 320 -5.89 -1.51 9.03
CA TYR A 320 -6.47 -2.45 9.99
C TYR A 320 -7.79 -3.12 9.50
N TYR A 321 -8.37 -2.65 8.40
CA TYR A 321 -9.66 -3.09 7.86
C TYR A 321 -9.60 -3.62 6.42
N MET A 322 -8.52 -3.31 5.67
CA MET A 322 -8.33 -3.68 4.26
C MET A 322 -7.36 -4.85 4.12
N TYR A 323 -7.87 -5.99 3.67
CA TYR A 323 -7.10 -7.20 3.36
C TYR A 323 -6.89 -7.29 1.83
N PHE A 324 -5.78 -7.91 1.41
CA PHE A 324 -5.41 -8.14 0.01
C PHE A 324 -5.73 -6.94 -0.93
N PRO A 325 -5.09 -5.78 -0.73
CA PRO A 325 -5.28 -4.61 -1.60
C PRO A 325 -4.90 -4.97 -3.04
N PHE A 326 -5.68 -4.51 -4.02
CA PHE A 326 -5.45 -4.83 -5.44
C PHE A 326 -5.50 -3.61 -6.37
N LEU A 327 -5.91 -2.44 -5.87
CA LEU A 327 -5.94 -1.20 -6.65
C LEU A 327 -5.38 -0.03 -5.84
N THR A 328 -4.48 0.76 -6.43
CA THR A 328 -4.13 2.10 -5.92
C THR A 328 -4.32 3.20 -6.96
N CYS A 329 -4.60 4.39 -6.48
CA CYS A 329 -4.55 5.61 -7.25
C CYS A 329 -3.69 6.66 -6.53
N GLU A 330 -2.81 7.31 -7.29
CA GLU A 330 -1.96 8.44 -6.85
C GLU A 330 -2.20 9.61 -7.80
N VAL A 331 -2.49 10.77 -7.23
CA VAL A 331 -2.98 11.94 -7.97
C VAL A 331 -1.98 13.05 -7.79
N LYS A 332 -1.56 13.74 -8.85
CA LYS A 332 -0.49 14.75 -8.77
C LYS A 332 -0.86 16.00 -9.59
N CYS A 333 -0.05 17.04 -9.50
CA CYS A 333 -0.21 18.25 -10.31
C CYS A 333 0.98 18.39 -11.29
N GLY A 334 0.75 18.01 -12.55
CA GLY A 334 1.69 18.16 -13.66
C GLY A 334 2.49 16.90 -14.00
N ALA A 335 2.81 16.72 -15.28
CA ALA A 335 3.33 15.49 -15.86
C ALA A 335 4.61 14.93 -15.19
N ALA A 336 5.56 15.79 -14.81
CA ALA A 336 6.80 15.37 -14.12
C ALA A 336 6.56 14.83 -12.70
N ALA A 337 5.41 15.15 -12.09
CA ALA A 337 5.02 14.59 -10.80
C ALA A 337 4.35 13.21 -10.95
N LEU A 338 3.86 12.83 -12.14
CA LEU A 338 3.32 11.49 -12.38
C LEU A 338 4.38 10.39 -12.28
N ASP A 339 5.65 10.71 -12.48
CA ASP A 339 6.75 9.76 -12.25
C ASP A 339 6.96 9.47 -10.75
N ILE A 340 6.56 10.40 -9.87
CA ILE A 340 6.53 10.22 -8.41
C ILE A 340 5.33 9.32 -8.02
N ALA A 341 4.14 9.61 -8.56
CA ALA A 341 2.96 8.75 -8.41
C ALA A 341 3.23 7.32 -8.88
N ASP A 342 3.91 7.16 -10.01
CA ASP A 342 4.30 5.87 -10.55
C ASP A 342 5.21 5.06 -9.61
N ARG A 343 6.12 5.71 -8.87
CA ARG A 343 6.96 5.07 -7.84
C ARG A 343 6.17 4.71 -6.58
N GLN A 344 5.29 5.61 -6.13
CA GLN A 344 4.38 5.36 -4.99
C GLN A 344 3.45 4.17 -5.28
N ASN A 345 2.87 4.14 -6.47
CA ASN A 345 2.03 3.05 -6.97
C ASN A 345 2.82 1.74 -7.12
N ALA A 346 4.02 1.75 -7.72
CA ALA A 346 4.85 0.55 -7.85
C ALA A 346 5.23 -0.05 -6.49
N HIS A 347 5.62 0.78 -5.52
CA HIS A 347 5.91 0.32 -4.16
C HIS A 347 4.68 -0.27 -3.46
N SER A 348 3.52 0.38 -3.57
CA SER A 348 2.26 -0.09 -2.97
C SER A 348 1.79 -1.40 -3.60
N MET A 349 1.86 -1.52 -4.93
CA MET A 349 1.46 -2.74 -5.64
C MET A 349 2.47 -3.87 -5.52
N THR A 350 3.74 -3.59 -5.23
CA THR A 350 4.71 -4.63 -4.84
C THR A 350 4.27 -5.33 -3.55
N LEU A 351 3.74 -4.60 -2.56
CA LEU A 351 3.20 -5.20 -1.33
C LEU A 351 1.98 -6.08 -1.61
N ALA A 352 1.03 -5.58 -2.42
CA ALA A 352 -0.15 -6.32 -2.86
C ALA A 352 0.21 -7.64 -3.55
N VAL A 353 1.01 -7.57 -4.62
CA VAL A 353 1.41 -8.73 -5.42
C VAL A 353 2.21 -9.71 -4.56
N ARG A 354 3.12 -9.23 -3.68
CA ARG A 354 3.84 -10.10 -2.72
C ARG A 354 2.89 -10.84 -1.79
N GLY A 355 1.87 -10.18 -1.25
CA GLY A 355 0.87 -10.82 -0.39
C GLY A 355 0.17 -12.00 -1.09
N ILE A 356 -0.27 -11.80 -2.33
CA ILE A 356 -0.91 -12.87 -3.12
C ILE A 356 0.08 -13.99 -3.45
N VAL A 357 1.29 -13.68 -3.93
CA VAL A 357 2.26 -14.72 -4.32
C VAL A 357 2.68 -15.59 -3.13
N GLN A 358 2.88 -14.97 -1.97
CA GLN A 358 3.30 -15.67 -0.76
C GLN A 358 2.17 -16.58 -0.21
N LEU A 359 0.90 -16.15 -0.33
CA LEU A 359 -0.26 -17.03 -0.08
C LEU A 359 -0.28 -18.23 -1.04
N PHE A 360 -0.01 -18.03 -2.34
CA PHE A 360 -0.07 -19.11 -3.32
C PHE A 360 1.13 -20.08 -3.22
N ARG A 361 2.33 -19.63 -2.86
CA ARG A 361 3.48 -20.52 -2.56
C ARG A 361 3.22 -21.38 -1.32
N ALA A 362 2.58 -20.83 -0.27
CA ALA A 362 2.24 -21.60 0.93
C ALA A 362 1.42 -22.86 0.66
N VAL A 363 0.61 -22.85 -0.42
CA VAL A 363 -0.22 -23.99 -0.86
C VAL A 363 0.31 -24.63 -2.15
N LYS A 364 1.56 -24.37 -2.54
CA LYS A 364 2.27 -24.95 -3.70
C LYS A 364 1.57 -24.72 -5.05
N ARG A 365 1.02 -23.51 -5.23
CA ARG A 365 0.24 -23.07 -6.41
C ARG A 365 0.79 -21.79 -7.05
N GLU A 366 2.07 -21.46 -6.85
CA GLU A 366 2.72 -20.27 -7.41
C GLU A 366 2.61 -20.16 -8.96
N ASP A 367 2.57 -21.27 -9.68
CA ASP A 367 2.36 -21.26 -11.14
C ASP A 367 0.97 -20.73 -11.55
N GLU A 368 -0.03 -20.75 -10.65
CA GLU A 368 -1.30 -20.09 -10.88
C GLU A 368 -1.21 -18.56 -10.86
N VAL A 369 -0.14 -17.98 -10.33
CA VAL A 369 0.06 -16.52 -10.24
C VAL A 369 1.28 -16.01 -11.02
N ASN A 370 2.21 -16.89 -11.38
CA ASN A 370 3.39 -16.59 -12.19
C ASN A 370 3.01 -15.87 -13.50
N ARG A 371 3.60 -14.69 -13.75
CA ARG A 371 3.34 -13.82 -14.92
C ARG A 371 1.88 -13.35 -15.10
N LYS A 372 0.98 -13.53 -14.13
CA LYS A 372 -0.40 -13.02 -14.17
C LYS A 372 -0.54 -11.68 -13.46
N ILE A 373 -1.45 -10.83 -13.93
CA ILE A 373 -1.79 -9.57 -13.25
C ILE A 373 -2.54 -9.89 -11.95
N LEU A 374 -1.99 -9.47 -10.81
CA LEU A 374 -2.59 -9.65 -9.48
C LEU A 374 -3.02 -8.32 -8.83
N ALA A 375 -2.62 -7.17 -9.39
CA ALA A 375 -3.01 -5.86 -8.89
C ALA A 375 -2.90 -4.78 -9.99
N PHE A 376 -3.53 -3.61 -9.79
CA PHE A 376 -3.57 -2.49 -10.73
C PHE A 376 -3.23 -1.17 -10.06
N SER A 377 -2.69 -0.22 -10.82
CA SER A 377 -2.54 1.15 -10.34
C SER A 377 -2.82 2.21 -11.39
N VAL A 378 -3.45 3.29 -10.95
CA VAL A 378 -3.70 4.50 -11.75
C VAL A 378 -2.86 5.65 -11.22
N SER A 379 -2.13 6.33 -12.10
CA SER A 379 -1.49 7.62 -11.80
C SER A 379 -2.12 8.68 -12.69
N HIS A 380 -2.63 9.79 -12.13
CA HIS A 380 -3.23 10.84 -12.95
C HIS A 380 -3.00 12.27 -12.44
N ASP A 381 -3.16 13.24 -13.34
CA ASP A 381 -3.24 14.66 -13.00
C ASP A 381 -4.54 15.28 -13.53
N HIS A 382 -4.49 16.51 -14.05
CA HIS A 382 -5.63 17.24 -14.61
C HIS A 382 -5.75 17.11 -16.15
N THR A 383 -4.84 16.37 -16.80
CA THR A 383 -4.82 16.09 -18.24
C THR A 383 -4.58 14.61 -18.55
N SER A 384 -3.70 13.96 -17.80
CA SER A 384 -3.10 12.68 -18.19
C SER A 384 -3.46 11.55 -17.23
N VAL A 385 -3.72 10.36 -17.77
CA VAL A 385 -3.87 9.11 -17.01
C VAL A 385 -2.83 8.08 -17.44
N ARG A 386 -2.25 7.36 -16.47
CA ARG A 386 -1.38 6.20 -16.68
C ARG A 386 -1.95 5.01 -15.93
N ILE A 387 -2.26 3.92 -16.63
CA ILE A 387 -2.82 2.69 -16.09
C ILE A 387 -1.76 1.58 -16.17
N TYR A 388 -1.51 0.91 -15.05
CA TYR A 388 -0.60 -0.23 -14.97
C TYR A 388 -1.25 -1.44 -14.32
N GLY A 389 -0.88 -2.63 -14.77
CA GLY A 389 -1.09 -3.88 -14.05
C GLY A 389 0.24 -4.38 -13.49
N HIS A 390 0.23 -5.01 -12.31
CA HIS A 390 1.42 -5.49 -11.60
C HIS A 390 1.36 -7.01 -11.46
N TYR A 391 2.51 -7.67 -11.61
CA TYR A 391 2.63 -9.11 -11.71
C TYR A 391 3.98 -9.62 -11.19
N PRO A 392 4.05 -10.89 -10.74
CA PRO A 392 5.30 -11.54 -10.41
C PRO A 392 5.92 -12.25 -11.63
N VAL A 393 7.21 -12.49 -11.57
CA VAL A 393 7.90 -13.57 -12.26
C VAL A 393 8.56 -14.42 -11.18
N ILE A 394 8.30 -15.72 -11.23
CA ILE A 394 8.71 -16.69 -10.22
C ILE A 394 9.64 -17.70 -10.90
N ALA A 395 10.81 -17.95 -10.29
CA ALA A 395 11.87 -18.79 -10.84
C ALA A 395 12.57 -19.57 -9.70
N GLY A 396 12.01 -20.73 -9.35
CA GLY A 396 12.33 -21.37 -8.07
C GLY A 396 11.96 -20.44 -6.92
N GLU A 397 12.80 -20.35 -5.89
CA GLU A 397 12.56 -19.45 -4.76
C GLU A 397 12.53 -17.96 -5.13
N ASP A 398 13.21 -17.58 -6.21
CA ASP A 398 13.40 -16.19 -6.60
C ASP A 398 12.09 -15.58 -7.17
N ILE A 399 11.52 -14.59 -6.47
CA ILE A 399 10.33 -13.84 -6.90
C ILE A 399 10.70 -12.40 -7.22
N LYS A 400 10.41 -11.96 -8.44
CA LYS A 400 10.63 -10.58 -8.91
C LYS A 400 9.33 -9.95 -9.37
N TYR A 401 9.09 -8.69 -9.01
CA TYR A 401 7.84 -7.96 -9.24
C TYR A 401 8.02 -6.99 -10.40
N TYR A 402 7.06 -6.94 -11.32
CA TYR A 402 7.12 -6.14 -12.54
C TYR A 402 5.80 -5.42 -12.81
N ARG A 403 5.82 -4.37 -13.64
CA ARG A 403 4.61 -3.67 -14.09
C ARG A 403 4.46 -3.66 -15.60
N HIS A 404 3.22 -3.83 -16.05
CA HIS A 404 2.82 -3.67 -17.45
C HIS A 404 2.10 -2.32 -17.59
N PRO A 405 2.64 -1.33 -18.33
CA PRO A 405 1.83 -0.21 -18.81
C PRO A 405 0.71 -0.76 -19.69
N ILE A 406 -0.52 -0.68 -19.18
CA ILE A 406 -1.75 -1.10 -19.86
C ILE A 406 -2.16 -0.01 -20.84
N HIS A 407 -2.25 1.23 -20.36
CA HIS A 407 -2.54 2.39 -21.19
C HIS A 407 -1.93 3.68 -20.60
N LYS A 408 -1.61 4.65 -21.46
CA LYS A 408 -1.19 6.00 -21.07
C LYS A 408 -1.75 6.98 -22.10
N PHE A 409 -2.49 7.97 -21.66
CA PHE A 409 -3.23 8.87 -22.55
C PHE A 409 -3.49 10.22 -21.88
N ASP A 410 -3.74 11.24 -22.71
CA ASP A 410 -4.31 12.51 -22.29
C ASP A 410 -5.83 12.40 -22.44
N PHE A 411 -6.57 12.51 -21.32
CA PHE A 411 -8.02 12.37 -21.31
C PHE A 411 -8.75 13.65 -21.74
N THR A 412 -8.01 14.74 -21.94
CA THR A 412 -8.49 16.06 -22.39
C THR A 412 -8.19 16.34 -23.87
N ALA A 413 -7.33 15.52 -24.50
CA ALA A 413 -7.11 15.54 -25.94
C ALA A 413 -8.35 15.05 -26.73
N LEU A 414 -8.39 15.37 -28.03
CA LEU A 414 -9.46 14.99 -28.97
C LEU A 414 -10.85 15.31 -28.40
N ASP A 415 -11.01 16.54 -27.92
CA ASP A 415 -12.24 17.11 -27.33
C ASP A 415 -12.83 16.25 -26.18
N GLY A 416 -11.98 15.47 -25.51
CA GLY A 416 -12.38 14.59 -24.40
C GLY A 416 -12.86 13.20 -24.82
N GLN A 417 -12.55 12.73 -26.04
CA GLN A 417 -12.95 11.41 -26.53
C GLN A 417 -12.65 10.27 -25.53
N ASP A 418 -11.49 10.32 -24.88
CA ASP A 418 -11.02 9.30 -23.93
C ASP A 418 -11.36 9.56 -22.45
N LYS A 419 -12.14 10.61 -22.12
CA LYS A 419 -12.40 11.00 -20.72
C LYS A 419 -13.00 9.87 -19.87
N TRP A 420 -13.79 8.99 -20.48
CA TRP A 420 -14.40 7.84 -19.80
C TRP A 420 -13.54 6.56 -19.79
N THR A 421 -12.42 6.51 -20.51
CA THR A 421 -11.62 5.29 -20.72
C THR A 421 -11.08 4.73 -19.40
N ALA A 422 -10.59 5.59 -18.49
CA ALA A 422 -10.14 5.16 -17.15
C ALA A 422 -11.29 4.70 -16.24
N TYR A 423 -12.42 5.42 -16.26
CA TYR A 423 -13.62 5.08 -15.49
C TYR A 423 -14.12 3.67 -15.84
N ARG A 424 -14.28 3.41 -17.14
CA ARG A 424 -14.72 2.11 -17.67
C ARG A 424 -13.73 1.02 -17.29
N PHE A 425 -12.42 1.25 -17.46
CA PHE A 425 -11.38 0.31 -17.05
C PHE A 425 -11.46 -0.06 -15.57
N THR A 426 -11.53 0.93 -14.67
CA THR A 426 -11.63 0.66 -13.22
C THR A 426 -12.93 -0.10 -12.90
N LYS A 427 -14.04 0.23 -13.56
CA LYS A 427 -15.31 -0.46 -13.35
C LYS A 427 -15.28 -1.90 -13.89
N ASN A 428 -14.59 -2.17 -15.00
CA ASN A 428 -14.30 -3.52 -15.50
C ASN A 428 -13.39 -4.32 -14.55
N VAL A 429 -12.40 -3.67 -13.90
CA VAL A 429 -11.61 -4.30 -12.84
C VAL A 429 -12.52 -4.76 -11.68
N TYR A 430 -13.48 -3.94 -11.26
CA TYR A 430 -14.45 -4.28 -10.20
C TYR A 430 -15.48 -5.34 -10.62
N ASP A 431 -16.01 -5.28 -11.84
CA ASP A 431 -17.14 -6.10 -12.26
C ASP A 431 -16.74 -7.44 -12.91
N ILE A 432 -15.54 -7.53 -13.49
CA ILE A 432 -15.09 -8.69 -14.29
C ILE A 432 -13.91 -9.40 -13.63
N TRP A 433 -12.87 -8.66 -13.25
CA TRP A 433 -11.63 -9.27 -12.75
C TRP A 433 -11.66 -9.56 -11.25
N MET A 434 -12.13 -8.60 -10.45
CA MET A 434 -12.14 -8.68 -8.99
C MET A 434 -12.88 -9.92 -8.44
N PRO A 435 -14.07 -10.33 -8.95
CA PRO A 435 -14.74 -11.53 -8.46
C PRO A 435 -13.89 -12.78 -8.65
N LYS A 436 -13.26 -12.94 -9.82
CA LYS A 436 -12.40 -14.10 -10.09
C LYS A 436 -11.08 -14.07 -9.32
N HIS A 437 -10.54 -12.88 -9.04
CA HIS A 437 -9.40 -12.72 -8.14
C HIS A 437 -9.76 -13.12 -6.69
N PHE A 438 -10.93 -12.70 -6.21
CA PHE A 438 -11.45 -13.06 -4.88
C PHE A 438 -11.68 -14.57 -4.73
N GLU A 439 -12.35 -15.21 -5.70
CA GLU A 439 -12.51 -16.69 -5.72
C GLU A 439 -11.17 -17.42 -5.58
N ASN A 440 -10.14 -16.97 -6.32
CA ASN A 440 -8.82 -17.59 -6.29
C ASN A 440 -8.13 -17.40 -4.93
N ILE A 441 -8.24 -16.21 -4.31
CA ILE A 441 -7.75 -15.96 -2.95
C ILE A 441 -8.46 -16.87 -1.95
N CYS A 442 -9.80 -16.95 -2.00
CA CYS A 442 -10.59 -17.81 -1.12
C CYS A 442 -10.24 -19.30 -1.27
N SER A 443 -9.98 -19.79 -2.49
CA SER A 443 -9.48 -21.15 -2.73
C SER A 443 -8.13 -21.37 -2.03
N ALA A 444 -7.13 -20.50 -2.27
CA ALA A 444 -5.82 -20.64 -1.63
C ALA A 444 -5.90 -20.57 -0.09
N ILE A 445 -6.76 -19.70 0.48
CA ILE A 445 -6.98 -19.66 1.94
C ILE A 445 -7.61 -20.96 2.45
N ASN A 446 -8.56 -21.54 1.72
CA ASN A 446 -9.23 -22.78 2.12
C ASN A 446 -8.25 -23.96 2.21
N GLU A 447 -7.14 -23.92 1.45
CA GLU A 447 -6.10 -24.94 1.39
C GLU A 447 -4.95 -24.76 2.40
N LEU A 448 -4.86 -23.61 3.09
CA LEU A 448 -3.92 -23.41 4.19
C LEU A 448 -4.15 -24.43 5.34
N PRO A 449 -3.12 -24.84 6.09
CA PRO A 449 -3.31 -25.72 7.25
C PRO A 449 -4.23 -25.08 8.31
N SER A 450 -5.15 -25.87 8.86
CA SER A 450 -6.10 -25.40 9.89
C SER A 450 -5.47 -25.24 11.27
N GLU A 451 -4.43 -26.05 11.55
CA GLU A 451 -3.66 -26.05 12.78
C GLU A 451 -2.18 -25.90 12.41
N LEU A 452 -1.57 -24.80 12.84
CA LEU A 452 -0.12 -24.66 12.86
C LEU A 452 0.35 -25.02 14.25
N ASP A 453 0.63 -26.32 14.46
CA ASP A 453 1.16 -26.84 15.71
C ASP A 453 2.64 -26.47 15.88
N PHE A 454 2.88 -25.16 16.01
CA PHE A 454 4.16 -24.63 16.46
C PHE A 454 4.40 -25.14 17.88
N ASN A 455 5.10 -26.27 17.97
CA ASN A 455 5.65 -26.85 19.18
C ASN A 455 6.75 -25.94 19.73
N VAL A 456 6.36 -24.74 20.18
CA VAL A 456 7.13 -23.89 21.07
C VAL A 456 7.26 -24.69 22.37
N PRO A 457 8.45 -25.19 22.73
CA PRO A 457 8.62 -25.82 24.03
C PRO A 457 8.23 -24.77 25.08
N PRO A 458 7.34 -25.08 26.05
CA PRO A 458 6.95 -24.11 27.05
C PRO A 458 8.22 -23.62 27.75
N LEU A 459 8.49 -22.31 27.62
CA LEU A 459 9.76 -21.71 28.03
C LEU A 459 9.96 -22.00 29.51
N SER A 460 10.83 -22.97 29.80
CA SER A 460 10.92 -23.52 31.14
C SER A 460 11.52 -22.45 32.07
N GLU A 461 10.71 -21.98 33.03
CA GLU A 461 11.09 -20.96 34.01
C GLU A 461 12.03 -21.57 35.08
N THR A 462 13.15 -22.15 34.61
CA THR A 462 14.10 -22.95 35.40
C THR A 462 15.53 -22.40 35.31
N THR A 463 15.66 -21.08 35.42
CA THR A 463 16.88 -20.43 35.93
C THR A 463 16.45 -19.42 37.00
N GLY A 464 16.42 -19.88 38.26
CA GLY A 464 15.85 -19.12 39.37
C GLY A 464 16.72 -17.96 39.85
N LEU A 465 16.36 -16.73 39.47
CA LEU A 465 16.86 -15.49 40.09
C LEU A 465 15.72 -14.49 40.32
N SER A 466 14.72 -14.89 41.12
CA SER A 466 13.68 -13.97 41.63
C SER A 466 13.13 -14.39 43.00
N GLN A 467 14.02 -14.71 43.94
CA GLN A 467 13.69 -14.85 45.38
C GLN A 467 14.21 -13.68 46.22
N ASP A 468 14.17 -12.44 45.71
CA ASP A 468 14.58 -11.26 46.50
C ASP A 468 13.80 -9.97 46.20
N LEU A 469 12.46 -10.07 46.08
CA LEU A 469 11.58 -8.89 46.12
C LEU A 469 10.20 -9.17 46.75
N GLY A 470 10.10 -10.20 47.59
CA GLY A 470 8.85 -10.56 48.30
C GLY A 470 8.72 -9.98 49.71
N ASN A 471 9.81 -9.49 50.31
CA ASN A 471 9.91 -9.25 51.76
C ASN A 471 9.97 -7.77 52.18
N LEU A 472 9.32 -6.86 51.44
CA LEU A 472 9.22 -5.46 51.84
C LEU A 472 7.89 -4.81 51.43
N MET A 473 6.78 -5.20 52.11
CA MET A 473 5.54 -4.40 52.28
C MET A 473 4.45 -5.18 53.08
N GLN A 474 4.79 -5.85 54.21
CA GLN A 474 3.76 -6.46 55.08
C GLN A 474 4.18 -6.81 56.52
N SER A 475 4.52 -5.81 57.35
CA SER A 475 4.44 -5.96 58.81
C SER A 475 4.43 -4.61 59.54
N ASP A 476 3.24 -4.03 59.69
CA ASP A 476 2.85 -3.37 60.95
C ASP A 476 1.32 -3.44 61.06
N ALA A 477 0.83 -4.36 61.89
CA ALA A 477 -0.56 -4.39 62.37
C ALA A 477 -0.60 -3.62 63.69
N SER A 478 -1.66 -2.90 64.07
CA SER A 478 -2.95 -3.43 64.55
C SER A 478 -3.74 -2.22 65.13
N CYS A 479 -5.02 -2.24 65.52
CA CYS A 479 -6.10 -3.23 65.62
C CYS A 479 -7.43 -2.45 65.77
N ALA A 480 -8.59 -3.01 65.37
CA ALA A 480 -9.85 -3.04 66.16
C ALA A 480 -11.13 -3.34 65.33
N SER A 481 -11.71 -4.53 65.57
CA SER A 481 -13.15 -4.83 65.76
C SER A 481 -14.25 -4.45 64.74
N LEU A 482 -15.12 -5.43 64.49
CA LEU A 482 -16.38 -5.47 63.70
C LEU A 482 -17.61 -5.02 64.57
N PRO A 483 -18.91 -5.09 64.15
CA PRO A 483 -19.50 -5.63 62.90
C PRO A 483 -20.69 -4.86 62.26
N ASP A 484 -21.23 -5.44 61.17
CA ASP A 484 -22.59 -5.30 60.59
C ASP A 484 -23.05 -3.94 59.97
N GLU A 485 -24.03 -3.89 59.06
CA GLU A 485 -24.93 -4.93 58.50
C GLU A 485 -25.20 -4.75 56.98
N ARG A 486 -25.70 -5.83 56.35
CA ARG A 486 -26.66 -5.90 55.22
C ARG A 486 -26.36 -5.29 53.82
N SER A 487 -26.25 -6.24 52.88
CA SER A 487 -27.00 -6.34 51.60
C SER A 487 -26.90 -5.26 50.52
N SER A 488 -26.59 -5.69 49.30
CA SER A 488 -27.00 -5.03 48.04
C SER A 488 -27.13 -6.06 46.92
N GLN A 489 -28.34 -6.25 46.39
CA GLN A 489 -28.58 -7.04 45.18
C GLN A 489 -29.59 -6.38 44.24
N SER A 490 -29.11 -6.14 43.01
CA SER A 490 -29.78 -6.41 41.73
C SER A 490 -31.08 -5.70 41.33
N SER A 491 -30.92 -4.87 40.28
CA SER A 491 -31.66 -4.88 39.00
C SER A 491 -33.16 -4.51 38.91
N ASN A 492 -33.43 -3.61 37.95
CA ASN A 492 -34.56 -3.59 36.98
C ASN A 492 -36.01 -3.57 37.53
N ALA A 493 -36.98 -2.83 36.98
CA ALA A 493 -37.13 -2.27 35.63
C ALA A 493 -38.17 -1.11 35.61
N GLY A 494 -38.49 -0.59 34.42
CA GLY A 494 -39.89 -0.25 34.10
C GLY A 494 -40.32 1.22 34.07
N GLN A 495 -40.38 1.76 32.84
CA GLN A 495 -41.48 2.57 32.26
C GLN A 495 -41.89 3.96 32.82
N GLN A 496 -42.19 4.82 31.83
CA GLN A 496 -43.19 5.91 31.78
C GLN A 496 -43.06 7.18 32.67
N ALA A 497 -42.75 8.28 31.97
CA ALA A 497 -43.47 9.56 31.91
C ALA A 497 -43.92 10.30 33.20
N VAL A 498 -43.52 11.57 33.31
CA VAL A 498 -44.42 12.76 33.35
C VAL A 498 -43.60 14.05 33.23
N THR A 499 -44.13 15.06 32.54
CA THR A 499 -43.58 16.43 32.44
C THR A 499 -44.44 17.40 33.27
N PRO A 500 -43.84 18.30 34.07
CA PRO A 500 -43.85 19.75 33.74
C PRO A 500 -42.42 20.30 33.60
N GLY A 501 -42.10 21.46 33.01
CA GLY A 501 -42.81 22.75 32.99
C GLY A 501 -42.33 23.62 34.16
N THR A 502 -41.70 24.80 34.01
CA THR A 502 -41.32 25.63 32.83
C THR A 502 -39.83 26.10 32.99
N SER A 503 -39.23 27.20 32.46
CA SER A 503 -39.69 28.42 31.75
C SER A 503 -38.56 29.15 30.99
N PHE A 504 -38.94 30.19 30.23
CA PHE A 504 -38.14 31.15 29.45
C PHE A 504 -36.84 31.73 30.06
N SER A 505 -35.81 31.92 29.23
CA SER A 505 -35.41 33.27 28.72
C SER A 505 -34.28 33.20 27.66
N GLU A 506 -34.21 34.21 26.78
CA GLU A 506 -33.32 34.26 25.60
C GLU A 506 -31.96 34.98 25.80
N PRO A 507 -30.97 34.76 24.92
CA PRO A 507 -29.60 35.27 25.10
C PRO A 507 -29.39 36.72 24.64
N LYS A 508 -28.61 37.50 25.41
CA LYS A 508 -28.15 38.84 25.00
C LYS A 508 -26.92 38.78 24.09
N ARG A 509 -27.07 39.28 22.86
CA ARG A 509 -25.95 39.76 22.04
C ARG A 509 -25.18 40.86 22.77
N ARG A 510 -23.85 40.91 22.57
CA ARG A 510 -23.06 42.15 22.66
C ARG A 510 -22.30 42.37 21.35
N LYS A 511 -22.41 43.57 20.80
CA LYS A 511 -21.32 44.19 20.03
C LYS A 511 -20.40 44.90 21.02
N GLY A 512 -19.13 45.04 20.65
CA GLY A 512 -18.04 45.66 21.40
C GLY A 512 -16.77 45.37 20.64
#